data_AF-A0A9D5DUH3-F1
#
_entry.id   AF-A0A9D5DUH3-F1
#
_cell.length_a   1.000
_cell.length_b   1.000
_cell.length_c   1.000
_cell.angle_alpha   90.00
_cell.angle_beta   90.00
_cell.angle_gamma   90.00
#
_symmetry.space_group_name_H-M   'P 1'
#
loop_
_entity.id
_entity.type
_entity.pdbx_description
1 polymer ?
#
loop_
_entity_poly.entity_id
_entity_poly.type
_entity_poly.pdbx_seq_one_letter_code
_entity_poly.pdbx_strand_id
1 'polypeptide(L)'
;MTTTKHQPPLANRGVVIVEKEPEAVQNPLTAMVDYLRVSFKTHDVNFILEHIVHLKKAYMQEKESGFYGYIGTYQLDHIKVFYSKEGDNRGVLVEMSGQGCRQFESFLDARKKTWFDFFKDCINHGGKFSRFDLAIDDQETYFEIPMLLEKVKKGEAISRFRKSDFNGSLDIADGSNGGTTLYFGSKKSEAYLCFYEKNHEQADKYNIPLEDLGDWNRYELRLKNDRAQGAVQSLIQSQDLLDIAMQIINNYIRFVDADEDASREKWKTSGFWKVFIGDVGKLSLFMQPEDEFYEKSRRWLQNSCAPTMKMVLEADQVLGRQDLSDMVVNAELSDKQEKMLDVLLASPQDMVC
;
A
#
# COMPACT_ATOMS: atom_id res chain seq x y z
N MET A 1 44.40 2.31 69.29
CA MET A 1 43.00 2.74 69.37
C MET A 1 42.77 3.72 68.22
N THR A 2 42.48 3.21 67.02
CA THR A 2 41.14 3.11 66.38
C THR A 2 40.49 4.47 66.11
N THR A 3 40.39 4.85 64.83
CA THR A 3 39.13 5.33 64.22
C THR A 3 39.23 5.44 62.68
N THR A 4 38.49 4.53 62.04
CA THR A 4 37.65 4.70 60.83
C THR A 4 38.21 5.28 59.53
N LYS A 5 38.36 4.38 58.55
CA LYS A 5 38.29 4.68 57.11
C LYS A 5 36.86 5.12 56.74
N HIS A 6 36.71 6.26 56.07
CA HIS A 6 35.53 6.54 55.25
C HIS A 6 35.97 6.64 53.78
N GLN A 7 35.35 5.81 52.94
CA GLN A 7 35.58 5.74 51.50
C GLN A 7 34.69 6.80 50.82
N PRO A 8 35.24 7.69 49.97
CA PRO A 8 34.42 8.64 49.21
C PRO A 8 33.70 7.96 48.03
N PRO A 9 32.56 8.50 47.56
CA PRO A 9 31.67 7.84 46.62
C PRO A 9 32.28 7.68 45.22
N LEU A 10 31.94 6.55 44.59
CA LEU A 10 32.19 6.23 43.19
C LEU A 10 31.23 7.04 42.30
N ALA A 11 31.73 8.08 41.63
CA ALA A 11 31.45 8.43 40.23
C ALA A 11 31.78 9.91 39.98
N ASN A 12 32.98 10.16 39.46
CA ASN A 12 33.27 11.30 38.60
C ASN A 12 34.33 10.84 37.60
N ARG A 13 33.86 10.30 36.47
CA ARG A 13 34.68 10.10 35.27
C ARG A 13 34.05 10.92 34.15
N GLY A 14 34.76 11.97 33.75
CA GLY A 14 34.71 12.60 32.43
C GLY A 14 33.35 13.07 31.95
N VAL A 15 32.99 14.33 32.25
CA VAL A 15 32.11 15.08 31.37
C VAL A 15 32.92 15.38 30.11
N VAL A 16 32.75 14.56 29.08
CA VAL A 16 33.13 14.94 27.71
C VAL A 16 32.09 15.98 27.28
N ILE A 17 32.52 17.22 27.13
CA ILE A 17 31.74 18.23 26.42
C ILE A 17 31.69 17.74 24.98
N VAL A 18 30.60 17.08 24.62
CA VAL A 18 30.28 16.79 23.22
C VAL A 18 29.88 18.14 22.64
N GLU A 19 30.71 18.70 21.78
CA GLU A 19 30.29 19.79 20.90
C GLU A 19 29.01 19.31 20.20
N LYS A 20 27.89 19.98 20.49
CA LYS A 20 26.63 19.74 19.79
C LYS A 20 26.94 19.81 18.30
N GLU A 21 26.85 18.68 17.61
CA GLU A 21 26.71 18.67 16.17
C GLU A 21 25.58 19.64 15.80
N PRO A 22 25.72 20.44 14.73
CA PRO A 22 24.65 21.32 14.31
C PRO A 22 23.39 20.46 14.18
N GLU A 23 22.31 20.86 14.87
CA GLU A 23 21.02 20.16 14.83
C GLU A 23 20.72 19.87 13.36
N ALA A 24 20.78 18.59 12.98
CA ALA A 24 20.45 18.16 11.63
C ALA A 24 19.08 18.76 11.35
N VAL A 25 18.96 19.55 10.28
CA VAL A 25 17.68 20.08 9.82
C VAL A 25 16.80 18.86 9.61
N GLN A 26 15.95 18.57 10.59
CA GLN A 26 15.15 17.37 10.60
C GLN A 26 14.18 17.56 9.45
N ASN A 27 14.29 16.74 8.40
CA ASN A 27 13.34 16.80 7.31
C ASN A 27 11.95 16.55 7.93
N PRO A 28 11.04 17.53 7.87
CA PRO A 28 9.72 17.45 8.50
C PRO A 28 8.86 16.31 7.94
N LEU A 29 9.23 15.80 6.76
CA LEU A 29 8.60 14.67 6.10
C LEU A 29 9.34 13.37 6.42
N THR A 30 8.63 12.42 7.02
CA THR A 30 9.15 11.06 7.25
C THR A 30 8.36 10.04 6.44
N ALA A 31 9.02 9.36 5.51
CA ALA A 31 8.41 8.30 4.72
C ALA A 31 8.62 6.92 5.34
N MET A 32 7.61 6.05 5.21
CA MET A 32 7.64 4.73 5.80
C MET A 32 6.82 3.70 5.01
N VAL A 33 7.12 2.42 5.21
CA VAL A 33 6.33 1.31 4.68
C VAL A 33 5.13 1.07 5.59
N ASP A 34 3.92 1.17 5.04
CA ASP A 34 2.67 1.16 5.83
C ASP A 34 1.77 -0.06 5.52
N TYR A 35 2.06 -0.80 4.44
CA TYR A 35 1.43 -2.09 4.19
C TYR A 35 2.22 -2.84 3.12
N LEU A 36 2.25 -4.17 3.21
CA LEU A 36 2.65 -4.97 2.05
C LEU A 36 1.92 -6.31 1.96
N ARG A 37 1.83 -6.79 0.73
CA ARG A 37 1.42 -8.14 0.40
C ARG A 37 2.28 -8.67 -0.73
N VAL A 38 3.06 -9.70 -0.45
CA VAL A 38 3.95 -10.35 -1.42
C VAL A 38 3.69 -11.86 -1.45
N SER A 39 3.48 -12.41 -2.64
CA SER A 39 3.26 -13.85 -2.85
C SER A 39 4.44 -14.52 -3.53
N PHE A 40 4.63 -15.79 -3.22
CA PHE A 40 5.67 -16.67 -3.75
C PHE A 40 5.01 -17.93 -4.26
N LYS A 41 5.42 -18.42 -5.45
CA LYS A 41 4.83 -19.63 -6.06
C LYS A 41 5.25 -20.94 -5.38
N THR A 42 6.14 -20.88 -4.41
CA THR A 42 6.52 -22.04 -3.60
C THR A 42 5.41 -22.42 -2.61
N HIS A 43 5.35 -23.70 -2.25
CA HIS A 43 4.54 -24.21 -1.13
C HIS A 43 5.37 -24.43 0.15
N ASP A 44 6.68 -24.19 0.09
CA ASP A 44 7.56 -24.30 1.25
C ASP A 44 7.41 -23.06 2.15
N VAL A 45 6.46 -23.14 3.08
CA VAL A 45 6.21 -22.08 4.06
C VAL A 45 7.37 -21.91 5.05
N ASN A 46 8.12 -22.98 5.35
CA ASN A 46 9.26 -22.89 6.25
C ASN A 46 10.39 -22.10 5.59
N PHE A 47 10.62 -22.32 4.29
CA PHE A 47 11.57 -21.52 3.52
C PHE A 47 11.24 -20.03 3.59
N ILE A 48 9.96 -19.65 3.38
CA ILE A 48 9.54 -18.24 3.47
C ILE A 48 9.73 -17.68 4.89
N LEU A 49 9.37 -18.43 5.92
CA LEU A 49 9.55 -18.01 7.31
C LEU A 49 11.03 -17.82 7.68
N GLU A 50 11.90 -18.74 7.30
CA GLU A 50 13.29 -18.80 7.78
C GLU A 50 14.27 -18.00 6.91
N HIS A 51 14.01 -17.91 5.60
CA HIS A 51 14.94 -17.32 4.63
C HIS A 51 14.47 -16.02 3.99
N ILE A 52 13.19 -15.64 4.11
CA ILE A 52 12.67 -14.36 3.57
C ILE A 52 12.21 -13.46 4.71
N VAL A 53 11.31 -13.96 5.57
CA VAL A 53 10.79 -13.19 6.71
C VAL A 53 11.78 -13.25 7.89
N HIS A 54 12.58 -14.32 7.97
CA HIS A 54 13.56 -14.58 9.02
C HIS A 54 12.98 -14.58 10.45
N LEU A 55 11.78 -15.17 10.59
CA LEU A 55 11.14 -15.42 11.87
C LEU A 55 11.07 -16.92 12.12
N LYS A 56 11.48 -17.34 13.32
CA LYS A 56 11.41 -18.75 13.69
C LYS A 56 9.96 -19.15 13.81
N LYS A 57 9.59 -20.23 13.11
CA LYS A 57 8.25 -20.81 13.14
C LYS A 57 7.72 -21.07 14.56
N ALA A 58 8.59 -21.42 15.50
CA ALA A 58 8.22 -21.66 16.90
C ALA A 58 7.59 -20.46 17.63
N TYR A 59 7.78 -19.23 17.14
CA TYR A 59 7.14 -18.02 17.69
C TYR A 59 5.88 -17.61 16.93
N MET A 60 5.52 -18.31 15.85
CA MET A 60 4.33 -18.02 15.06
C MET A 60 3.18 -18.90 15.54
N GLN A 61 2.01 -18.31 15.76
CA GLN A 61 0.79 -19.07 15.99
C GLN A 61 0.25 -19.59 14.65
N GLU A 62 0.07 -20.91 14.55
CA GLU A 62 -0.62 -21.51 13.41
C GLU A 62 -2.14 -21.44 13.59
N LYS A 63 -2.84 -21.04 12.53
CA LYS A 63 -4.29 -21.03 12.46
C LYS A 63 -4.73 -21.78 11.21
N GLU A 64 -5.57 -22.79 11.41
CA GLU A 64 -6.28 -23.53 10.34
C GLU A 64 -7.45 -22.72 9.74
N SER A 65 -7.46 -21.40 9.95
CA SER A 65 -8.33 -20.47 9.24
C SER A 65 -7.49 -19.67 8.25
N GLY A 66 -7.77 -19.90 6.98
CA GLY A 66 -7.19 -19.13 5.89
C GLY A 66 -7.99 -17.87 5.58
N PHE A 67 -7.38 -17.01 4.76
CA PHE A 67 -8.04 -15.88 4.12
C PHE A 67 -7.61 -15.88 2.64
N TYR A 68 -8.35 -15.23 1.73
CA TYR A 68 -8.01 -15.20 0.30
C TYR A 68 -7.92 -16.58 -0.41
N GLY A 69 -8.55 -17.61 0.16
CA GLY A 69 -8.52 -18.98 -0.37
C GLY A 69 -7.26 -19.79 -0.01
N TYR A 70 -6.43 -19.30 0.91
CA TYR A 70 -5.37 -20.09 1.53
C TYR A 70 -5.97 -21.06 2.56
N ILE A 71 -5.25 -22.14 2.90
CA ILE A 71 -5.77 -23.19 3.81
C ILE A 71 -5.37 -22.97 5.26
N GLY A 72 -4.33 -22.18 5.51
CA GLY A 72 -3.88 -21.85 6.86
C GLY A 72 -2.92 -20.66 6.89
N THR A 73 -2.59 -20.23 8.10
CA THR A 73 -1.79 -19.02 8.35
C THR A 73 -0.86 -19.23 9.54
N TYR A 74 0.41 -18.86 9.39
CA TYR A 74 1.30 -18.59 10.51
C TYR A 74 1.25 -17.09 10.83
N GLN A 75 0.99 -16.73 12.08
CA GLN A 75 0.82 -15.35 12.50
C GLN A 75 1.65 -15.03 13.73
N LEU A 76 2.38 -13.91 13.69
CA LEU A 76 2.94 -13.23 14.85
C LEU A 76 2.35 -11.82 14.85
N ASP A 77 1.38 -11.59 15.74
CA ASP A 77 0.56 -10.38 15.82
C ASP A 77 0.08 -9.87 14.45
N HIS A 78 0.76 -8.89 13.87
CA HIS A 78 0.36 -8.23 12.62
C HIS A 78 1.17 -8.68 11.39
N ILE A 79 2.07 -9.64 11.56
CA ILE A 79 2.82 -10.30 10.49
C ILE A 79 2.18 -11.66 10.22
N LYS A 80 1.71 -11.86 8.98
CA LYS A 80 0.98 -13.07 8.57
C LYS A 80 1.66 -13.74 7.38
N VAL A 81 1.80 -15.05 7.44
CA VAL A 81 2.31 -15.90 6.37
C VAL A 81 1.27 -16.98 6.07
N PHE A 82 0.48 -16.76 5.03
CA PHE A 82 -0.55 -17.69 4.57
C PHE A 82 0.07 -18.76 3.66
N TYR A 83 -0.42 -19.99 3.73
CA TYR A 83 0.02 -21.09 2.87
C TYR A 83 -1.17 -21.79 2.22
N SER A 84 -1.02 -22.10 0.93
CA SER A 84 -2.02 -22.83 0.16
C SER A 84 -1.77 -24.33 0.23
N LYS A 85 -2.76 -25.12 -0.17
CA LYS A 85 -2.57 -26.56 -0.38
C LYS A 85 -1.51 -26.79 -1.46
N GLU A 86 -0.77 -27.89 -1.36
CA GLU A 86 0.15 -28.35 -2.41
C GLU A 86 -0.57 -28.48 -3.76
N GLY A 87 0.06 -27.97 -4.83
CA GLY A 87 -0.49 -27.95 -6.18
C GLY A 87 -1.42 -26.76 -6.48
N ASP A 88 -1.74 -25.91 -5.49
CA ASP A 88 -2.49 -24.67 -5.71
C ASP A 88 -1.59 -23.58 -6.30
N ASN A 89 -2.08 -22.87 -7.32
CA ASN A 89 -1.30 -21.83 -8.00
C ASN A 89 -0.94 -20.60 -7.13
N ARG A 90 -1.49 -20.46 -5.91
CA ARG A 90 -1.23 -19.33 -5.01
C ARG A 90 0.12 -19.41 -4.31
N GLY A 91 0.50 -20.58 -3.79
CA GLY A 91 1.72 -20.78 -3.01
C GLY A 91 1.65 -20.18 -1.60
N VAL A 92 2.64 -19.36 -1.25
CA VAL A 92 2.76 -18.70 0.07
C VAL A 92 2.60 -17.19 -0.06
N LEU A 93 1.90 -16.57 0.89
CA LEU A 93 1.66 -15.13 0.92
C LEU A 93 2.11 -14.53 2.24
N VAL A 94 2.96 -13.51 2.17
CA VAL A 94 3.31 -12.67 3.32
C VAL A 94 2.47 -11.40 3.28
N GLU A 95 1.85 -11.06 4.41
CA GLU A 95 1.08 -9.83 4.59
C GLU A 95 1.48 -9.14 5.90
N MET A 96 1.71 -7.84 5.82
CA MET A 96 1.98 -6.99 6.98
C MET A 96 1.10 -5.73 6.88
N SER A 97 0.33 -5.44 7.93
CA SER A 97 -0.36 -4.14 8.09
C SER A 97 0.63 -3.07 8.55
N GLY A 98 0.22 -1.80 8.68
CA GLY A 98 1.11 -0.74 9.17
C GLY A 98 1.74 -1.06 10.53
N GLN A 99 0.94 -1.60 11.46
CA GLN A 99 1.44 -2.13 12.74
C GLN A 99 2.41 -3.32 12.54
N GLY A 100 2.11 -4.22 11.59
CA GLY A 100 3.00 -5.31 11.23
C GLY A 100 4.32 -4.84 10.63
N CYS A 101 4.30 -3.76 9.85
CA CYS A 101 5.50 -3.11 9.32
C CYS A 101 6.34 -2.50 10.45
N ARG A 102 5.72 -1.78 11.40
CA ARG A 102 6.43 -1.24 12.58
C ARG A 102 7.06 -2.36 13.42
N GLN A 103 6.31 -3.44 13.63
CA GLN A 103 6.81 -4.63 14.33
C GLN A 103 7.97 -5.27 13.57
N PHE A 104 7.84 -5.39 12.24
CA PHE A 104 8.86 -6.00 11.39
C PHE A 104 10.16 -5.20 11.35
N GLU A 105 10.09 -3.87 11.42
CA GLU A 105 11.26 -2.99 11.53
C GLU A 105 12.13 -3.33 12.75
N SER A 106 11.53 -3.75 13.87
CA SER A 106 12.29 -4.20 15.04
C SER A 106 13.10 -5.48 14.75
N PHE A 107 12.58 -6.38 13.93
CA PHE A 107 13.31 -7.59 13.52
C PHE A 107 14.38 -7.30 12.47
N LEU A 108 14.13 -6.35 11.57
CA LEU A 108 15.12 -5.86 10.63
C LEU A 108 16.30 -5.22 11.37
N ASP A 109 16.02 -4.34 12.34
CA ASP A 109 17.04 -3.69 13.18
C ASP A 109 17.86 -4.72 13.99
N ALA A 110 17.20 -5.68 14.65
CA ALA A 110 17.88 -6.78 15.35
C ALA A 110 18.81 -7.60 14.44
N ARG A 111 18.51 -7.66 13.13
CA ARG A 111 19.31 -8.33 12.11
C ARG A 111 20.32 -7.41 11.42
N LYS A 112 20.36 -6.11 11.76
CA LYS A 112 21.13 -5.07 11.08
C LYS A 112 20.80 -5.01 9.59
N LYS A 113 19.50 -5.05 9.29
CA LYS A 113 18.91 -5.07 7.96
C LYS A 113 17.91 -3.95 7.81
N THR A 114 17.59 -3.62 6.57
CA THR A 114 16.64 -2.59 6.20
C THR A 114 15.48 -3.18 5.40
N TRP A 115 14.45 -2.37 5.15
CA TRP A 115 13.39 -2.73 4.20
C TRP A 115 13.96 -3.08 2.81
N PHE A 116 15.04 -2.41 2.38
CA PHE A 116 15.65 -2.67 1.08
C PHE A 116 16.28 -4.05 1.00
N ASP A 117 16.86 -4.56 2.09
CA ASP A 117 17.35 -5.94 2.16
C ASP A 117 16.18 -6.92 2.02
N PHE A 118 15.10 -6.71 2.77
CA PHE A 118 13.90 -7.54 2.68
C PHE A 118 13.30 -7.54 1.27
N PHE A 119 13.18 -6.36 0.63
CA PHE A 119 12.68 -6.27 -0.73
C PHE A 119 13.58 -7.00 -1.72
N LYS A 120 14.91 -6.90 -1.59
CA LYS A 120 15.86 -7.67 -2.41
C LYS A 120 15.66 -9.18 -2.20
N ASP A 121 15.53 -9.65 -0.96
CA ASP A 121 15.27 -11.06 -0.66
C ASP A 121 13.96 -11.53 -1.29
N CYS A 122 12.89 -10.73 -1.20
CA CYS A 122 11.62 -11.04 -1.87
C CYS A 122 11.80 -11.17 -3.40
N ILE A 123 12.41 -10.17 -4.05
CA ILE A 123 12.58 -10.16 -5.51
C ILE A 123 13.46 -11.31 -6.00
N ASN A 124 14.58 -11.57 -5.32
CA ASN A 124 15.52 -12.63 -5.67
C ASN A 124 14.89 -14.03 -5.60
N HIS A 125 13.86 -14.20 -4.77
CA HIS A 125 13.12 -15.45 -4.62
C HIS A 125 11.77 -15.46 -5.33
N GLY A 126 11.59 -14.59 -6.34
CA GLY A 126 10.41 -14.60 -7.20
C GLY A 126 9.15 -14.01 -6.57
N GLY A 127 9.29 -13.20 -5.51
CA GLY A 127 8.20 -12.51 -4.84
C GLY A 127 7.45 -11.55 -5.77
N LYS A 128 6.12 -11.63 -5.72
CA LYS A 128 5.19 -10.76 -6.46
C LYS A 128 4.40 -9.89 -5.50
N PHE A 129 4.67 -8.59 -5.52
CA PHE A 129 3.98 -7.61 -4.69
C PHE A 129 2.60 -7.33 -5.29
N SER A 130 1.56 -7.81 -4.62
CA SER A 130 0.17 -7.57 -5.00
C SER A 130 -0.40 -6.33 -4.32
N ARG A 131 0.22 -5.88 -3.23
CA ARG A 131 -0.05 -4.59 -2.60
C ARG A 131 1.19 -4.05 -1.89
N PHE A 132 1.40 -2.75 -1.99
CA PHE A 132 2.46 -2.04 -1.29
C PHE A 132 1.95 -0.63 -0.98
N ASP A 133 1.91 -0.26 0.30
CA ASP A 133 1.48 1.06 0.74
C ASP A 133 2.68 1.78 1.36
N LEU A 134 2.91 3.03 0.93
CA LEU A 134 3.83 3.97 1.55
C LEU A 134 3.02 5.01 2.33
N ALA A 135 3.55 5.49 3.44
CA ALA A 135 3.01 6.66 4.15
C ALA A 135 4.08 7.73 4.28
N ILE A 136 3.69 8.99 4.18
CA ILE A 136 4.51 10.15 4.56
C ILE A 136 3.83 10.81 5.73
N ASP A 137 4.54 10.97 6.83
CA ASP A 137 4.16 11.83 7.95
C ASP A 137 4.72 13.22 7.74
N ASP A 138 3.87 14.23 7.88
CA ASP A 138 4.20 15.64 7.83
C ASP A 138 3.81 16.29 9.16
N GLN A 139 4.83 16.62 9.96
CA GLN A 139 4.65 17.29 11.27
C GLN A 139 4.89 18.81 11.20
N GLU A 140 5.22 19.35 10.02
CA GLU A 140 5.26 20.80 9.80
C GLU A 140 3.94 21.31 9.22
N THR A 141 3.17 20.43 8.58
CA THR A 141 1.89 20.74 7.93
C THR A 141 2.07 21.78 6.84
N TYR A 142 2.67 21.35 5.72
CA TYR A 142 2.90 22.20 4.53
C TYR A 142 1.61 22.82 3.97
N PHE A 143 0.48 22.19 4.28
CA PHE A 143 -0.86 22.65 3.99
C PHE A 143 -1.88 21.98 4.90
N GLU A 144 -2.99 22.66 5.14
CA GLU A 144 -4.17 22.08 5.78
C GLU A 144 -4.93 21.15 4.81
N ILE A 145 -5.34 19.97 5.27
CA ILE A 145 -6.21 19.07 4.48
C ILE A 145 -7.56 19.72 4.13
N PRO A 146 -8.24 20.47 5.03
CA PRO A 146 -9.41 21.26 4.68
C PRO A 146 -9.19 22.20 3.48
N MET A 147 -8.05 22.88 3.40
CA MET A 147 -7.72 23.76 2.26
C MET A 147 -7.61 22.96 0.96
N LEU A 148 -6.99 21.77 0.98
CA LEU A 148 -6.94 20.91 -0.21
C LEU A 148 -8.35 20.50 -0.65
N LEU A 149 -9.25 20.19 0.28
CA LEU A 149 -10.63 19.84 -0.03
C LEU A 149 -11.33 21.00 -0.74
N GLU A 150 -11.13 22.23 -0.29
CA GLU A 150 -11.69 23.41 -0.94
C GLU A 150 -11.13 23.63 -2.36
N LYS A 151 -9.83 23.38 -2.58
CA LYS A 151 -9.27 23.42 -3.94
C LYS A 151 -9.86 22.34 -4.83
N VAL A 152 -10.09 21.12 -4.32
CA VAL A 152 -10.78 20.07 -5.08
C VAL A 152 -12.21 20.49 -5.44
N LYS A 153 -12.97 21.06 -4.51
CA LYS A 153 -14.34 21.55 -4.75
C LYS A 153 -14.40 22.64 -5.84
N LYS A 154 -13.38 23.49 -5.91
CA LYS A 154 -13.22 24.52 -6.95
C LYS A 154 -12.72 23.99 -8.29
N GLY A 155 -12.40 22.70 -8.39
CA GLY A 155 -11.82 22.11 -9.59
C GLY A 155 -10.33 22.43 -9.79
N GLU A 156 -9.65 22.94 -8.76
CA GLU A 156 -8.26 23.41 -8.74
C GLU A 156 -7.24 22.29 -8.45
N ALA A 157 -7.57 21.06 -8.83
CA ALA A 157 -6.70 19.88 -8.73
C ALA A 157 -6.62 19.15 -10.08
N ILE A 158 -5.44 19.09 -10.69
CA ILE A 158 -5.19 18.31 -11.90
C ILE A 158 -4.74 16.92 -11.46
N SER A 159 -5.50 15.90 -11.85
CA SER A 159 -5.30 14.53 -11.37
C SER A 159 -5.44 13.49 -12.47
N ARG A 160 -4.71 12.38 -12.34
CA ARG A 160 -4.94 11.15 -13.13
C ARG A 160 -6.15 10.36 -12.61
N PHE A 161 -6.63 10.67 -11.41
CA PHE A 161 -7.86 10.11 -10.87
C PHE A 161 -9.08 10.86 -11.41
N ARG A 162 -10.17 10.12 -11.65
CA ARG A 162 -11.42 10.70 -12.16
C ARG A 162 -12.33 11.27 -11.07
N LYS A 163 -12.20 10.75 -9.85
CA LYS A 163 -13.04 11.11 -8.70
C LYS A 163 -12.19 11.14 -7.44
N SER A 164 -12.59 12.01 -6.54
CA SER A 164 -12.18 12.05 -5.14
C SER A 164 -13.38 11.80 -4.25
N ASP A 165 -13.15 11.14 -3.13
CA ASP A 165 -14.09 11.09 -2.01
C ASP A 165 -13.48 11.84 -0.83
N PHE A 166 -14.29 12.23 0.13
CA PHE A 166 -13.81 12.84 1.37
C PHE A 166 -14.61 12.33 2.55
N ASN A 167 -14.01 12.37 3.74
CA ASN A 167 -14.68 12.10 5.00
C ASN A 167 -14.30 13.18 6.01
N GLY A 168 -15.19 13.46 6.95
CA GLY A 168 -14.93 14.34 8.07
C GLY A 168 -16.05 14.26 9.09
N SER A 169 -15.76 14.73 10.30
CA SER A 169 -16.70 14.78 11.42
C SER A 169 -16.78 16.21 11.96
N LEU A 170 -17.90 16.53 12.61
CA LEU A 170 -18.07 17.76 13.36
C LEU A 170 -18.53 17.39 14.76
N ASP A 171 -18.00 18.06 15.77
CA ASP A 171 -18.54 17.99 17.12
C ASP A 171 -19.94 18.65 17.14
N ILE A 172 -20.90 18.00 17.78
CA ILE A 172 -22.30 18.48 17.79
C ILE A 172 -22.50 19.65 18.76
N ALA A 173 -21.72 19.69 19.84
CA ALA A 173 -21.86 20.69 20.89
C ALA A 173 -21.26 22.04 20.48
N ASP A 174 -20.09 22.05 19.83
CA ASP A 174 -19.40 23.28 19.46
C ASP A 174 -19.12 23.46 17.95
N GLY A 175 -19.37 22.45 17.12
CA GLY A 175 -19.19 22.52 15.68
C GLY A 175 -17.74 22.43 15.21
N SER A 176 -16.79 22.10 16.09
CA SER A 176 -15.39 21.92 15.75
C SER A 176 -15.18 20.74 14.80
N ASN A 177 -14.16 20.83 13.94
CA ASN A 177 -13.84 19.79 12.97
C ASN A 177 -13.13 18.61 13.66
N GLY A 178 -13.70 17.41 13.56
CA GLY A 178 -13.11 16.17 14.07
C GLY A 178 -12.06 15.56 13.14
N GLY A 179 -11.64 16.30 12.12
CA GLY A 179 -10.59 15.94 11.20
C GLY A 179 -11.12 15.63 9.80
N THR A 180 -10.28 15.91 8.82
CA THR A 180 -10.60 15.85 7.39
C THR A 180 -9.75 14.78 6.75
N THR A 181 -10.39 13.98 5.91
CA THR A 181 -9.72 12.98 5.08
C THR A 181 -10.12 13.16 3.63
N LEU A 182 -9.14 13.21 2.74
CA LEU A 182 -9.27 13.25 1.29
C LEU A 182 -8.79 11.95 0.68
N TYR A 183 -9.62 11.38 -0.19
CA TYR A 183 -9.33 10.17 -0.93
C TYR A 183 -9.29 10.45 -2.43
N PHE A 184 -8.25 9.95 -3.11
CA PHE A 184 -8.12 10.05 -4.56
C PHE A 184 -8.05 8.66 -5.20
N GLY A 185 -8.95 8.42 -6.16
CA GLY A 185 -9.10 7.11 -6.79
C GLY A 185 -9.94 6.13 -5.97
N SER A 186 -10.03 4.88 -6.45
CA SER A 186 -10.84 3.84 -5.79
C SER A 186 -9.95 2.85 -5.06
N LYS A 187 -10.39 2.34 -3.90
CA LYS A 187 -9.74 1.22 -3.20
C LYS A 187 -9.64 -0.04 -4.08
N LYS A 188 -10.44 -0.18 -5.14
CA LYS A 188 -10.37 -1.28 -6.11
C LYS A 188 -9.34 -1.06 -7.22
N SER A 189 -8.93 0.20 -7.46
CA SER A 189 -7.90 0.53 -8.46
C SER A 189 -6.50 0.24 -7.94
N GLU A 190 -5.51 0.26 -8.84
CA GLU A 190 -4.13 -0.13 -8.48
C GLU A 190 -3.28 1.03 -7.95
N ALA A 191 -3.84 2.23 -7.90
CA ALA A 191 -3.29 3.36 -7.16
C ALA A 191 -4.43 4.05 -6.43
N TYR A 192 -4.21 4.39 -5.16
CA TYR A 192 -5.17 5.09 -4.32
C TYR A 192 -4.41 5.94 -3.32
N LEU A 193 -4.74 7.22 -3.22
CA LEU A 193 -4.10 8.14 -2.28
C LEU A 193 -5.09 8.54 -1.19
N CYS A 194 -4.60 8.68 0.04
CA CYS A 194 -5.37 9.13 1.19
C CYS A 194 -4.57 10.18 1.96
N PHE A 195 -5.05 11.42 1.98
CA PHE A 195 -4.43 12.53 2.71
C PHE A 195 -5.33 12.92 3.87
N TYR A 196 -4.83 12.93 5.09
CA TYR A 196 -5.66 13.19 6.27
C TYR A 196 -4.90 13.80 7.44
N GLU A 197 -5.67 14.41 8.33
CA GLU A 197 -5.21 14.96 9.60
C GLU A 197 -5.00 13.79 10.58
N LYS A 198 -3.75 13.38 10.74
CA LYS A 198 -3.34 12.19 11.51
C LYS A 198 -3.44 12.44 13.01
N ASN A 199 -3.14 13.65 13.47
CA ASN A 199 -3.36 14.07 14.86
C ASN A 199 -4.82 13.87 15.27
N HIS A 200 -5.79 14.29 14.45
CA HIS A 200 -7.21 14.06 14.71
C HIS A 200 -7.55 12.56 14.76
N GLU A 201 -7.06 11.75 13.80
CA GLU A 201 -7.30 10.29 13.82
C GLU A 201 -6.71 9.61 15.07
N GLN A 202 -5.53 10.02 15.53
CA GLN A 202 -4.90 9.48 16.73
C GLN A 202 -5.60 9.95 18.02
N ALA A 203 -6.01 11.22 18.10
CA ALA A 203 -6.76 11.78 19.20
C ALA A 203 -8.05 10.98 19.44
N ASP A 204 -8.83 10.77 18.39
CA ASP A 204 -10.09 10.02 18.44
C ASP A 204 -9.85 8.54 18.81
N LYS A 205 -8.86 7.91 18.18
CA LYS A 205 -8.61 6.46 18.33
C LYS A 205 -8.13 6.08 19.73
N TYR A 206 -7.31 6.93 20.35
CA TYR A 206 -6.71 6.66 21.66
C TYR A 206 -7.25 7.54 22.78
N ASN A 207 -8.25 8.38 22.47
CA ASN A 207 -8.86 9.32 23.41
C ASN A 207 -7.81 10.22 24.08
N ILE A 208 -6.94 10.80 23.24
CA ILE A 208 -5.86 11.73 23.62
C ILE A 208 -6.32 13.16 23.29
N PRO A 209 -6.10 14.16 24.15
CA PRO A 209 -6.35 15.56 23.82
C PRO A 209 -5.59 15.97 22.55
N LEU A 210 -6.27 16.61 21.60
CA LEU A 210 -5.67 17.00 20.32
C LEU A 210 -4.44 17.91 20.49
N GLU A 211 -4.50 18.79 21.49
CA GLU A 211 -3.40 19.72 21.85
C GLU A 211 -2.09 19.00 22.21
N ASP A 212 -2.15 17.74 22.67
CA ASP A 212 -0.97 16.96 23.03
C ASP A 212 -0.26 16.33 21.82
N LEU A 213 -0.89 16.31 20.64
CA LEU A 213 -0.37 15.61 19.45
C LEU A 213 0.34 16.54 18.46
N GLY A 214 0.16 17.85 18.59
CA GLY A 214 0.67 18.84 17.64
C GLY A 214 0.05 18.68 16.24
N ASP A 215 0.59 19.44 15.29
CA ASP A 215 0.18 19.36 13.89
C ASP A 215 0.76 18.10 13.25
N TRP A 216 -0.11 17.31 12.60
CA TRP A 216 0.33 16.06 11.98
C TRP A 216 -0.61 15.67 10.85
N ASN A 217 -0.13 15.78 9.62
CA ASN A 217 -0.74 15.21 8.43
C ASN A 217 -0.11 13.87 8.07
N ARG A 218 -0.91 12.98 7.46
CA ARG A 218 -0.41 11.77 6.83
C ARG A 218 -0.90 11.63 5.39
N TYR A 219 0.02 11.23 4.52
CA TYR A 219 -0.23 10.93 3.11
C TYR A 219 0.05 9.45 2.82
N GLU A 220 -1.01 8.64 2.68
CA GLU A 220 -0.91 7.22 2.37
C GLU A 220 -1.06 6.98 0.86
N LEU A 221 -0.13 6.23 0.28
CA LEU A 221 -0.04 5.88 -1.12
C LEU A 221 -0.19 4.36 -1.26
N ARG A 222 -1.38 3.90 -1.59
CA ARG A 222 -1.65 2.47 -1.81
C ARG A 222 -1.47 2.10 -3.26
N LEU A 223 -0.54 1.18 -3.51
CA LEU A 223 -0.30 0.60 -4.83
C LEU A 223 -0.68 -0.88 -4.84
N LYS A 224 -1.15 -1.38 -5.98
CA LYS A 224 -1.45 -2.80 -6.18
C LYS A 224 -0.80 -3.35 -7.43
N ASN A 225 -0.67 -4.67 -7.47
CA ASN A 225 -0.21 -5.43 -8.64
C ASN A 225 1.07 -4.83 -9.24
N ASP A 226 1.10 -4.58 -10.54
CA ASP A 226 2.29 -4.12 -11.25
C ASP A 226 2.78 -2.75 -10.76
N ARG A 227 1.90 -1.88 -10.25
CA ARG A 227 2.32 -0.62 -9.62
C ARG A 227 3.05 -0.87 -8.30
N ALA A 228 2.57 -1.80 -7.49
CA ALA A 228 3.27 -2.20 -6.26
C ALA A 228 4.63 -2.81 -6.59
N GLN A 229 4.68 -3.71 -7.58
CA GLN A 229 5.91 -4.34 -8.05
C GLN A 229 6.93 -3.30 -8.55
N GLY A 230 6.50 -2.38 -9.42
CA GLY A 230 7.36 -1.35 -9.99
C GLY A 230 7.88 -0.35 -8.95
N ALA A 231 7.06 0.03 -7.97
CA ALA A 231 7.48 0.89 -6.88
C ALA A 231 8.56 0.22 -6.01
N VAL A 232 8.37 -1.05 -5.63
CA VAL A 232 9.39 -1.80 -4.87
C VAL A 232 10.69 -1.95 -5.66
N GLN A 233 10.62 -2.22 -6.96
CA GLN A 233 11.83 -2.29 -7.80
C GLN A 233 12.57 -0.96 -7.87
N SER A 234 11.83 0.15 -7.99
CA SER A 234 12.40 1.50 -7.98
C SER A 234 13.04 1.83 -6.63
N LEU A 235 12.39 1.44 -5.52
CA LEU A 235 12.92 1.61 -4.16
C LEU A 235 14.21 0.84 -3.91
N ILE A 236 14.34 -0.37 -4.46
CA ILE A 236 15.59 -1.16 -4.34
C ILE A 236 16.77 -0.41 -4.99
N GLN A 237 16.50 0.35 -6.06
CA GLN A 237 17.50 1.11 -6.80
C GLN A 237 17.82 2.45 -6.13
N SER A 238 16.80 3.23 -5.77
CA SER A 238 16.99 4.57 -5.16
C SER A 238 17.43 4.49 -3.71
N GLN A 239 16.98 3.47 -2.97
CA GLN A 239 17.08 3.38 -1.50
C GLN A 239 16.55 4.60 -0.75
N ASP A 240 15.57 5.28 -1.35
CA ASP A 240 14.93 6.46 -0.77
C ASP A 240 13.40 6.30 -0.83
N LEU A 241 12.78 6.12 0.34
CA LEU A 241 11.34 5.96 0.47
C LEU A 241 10.60 7.27 0.19
N LEU A 242 11.15 8.40 0.65
CA LEU A 242 10.49 9.69 0.53
C LEU A 242 10.50 10.16 -0.91
N ASP A 243 11.65 10.08 -1.58
CA ASP A 243 11.75 10.46 -3.00
C ASP A 243 10.76 9.67 -3.86
N ILE A 244 10.71 8.33 -3.72
CA ILE A 244 9.75 7.51 -4.47
C ILE A 244 8.29 7.87 -4.14
N ALA A 245 7.96 8.08 -2.86
CA ALA A 245 6.62 8.46 -2.45
C ALA A 245 6.20 9.82 -3.06
N MET A 246 7.10 10.81 -3.03
CA MET A 246 6.86 12.13 -3.59
C MET A 246 6.75 12.10 -5.12
N GLN A 247 7.59 11.30 -5.79
CA GLN A 247 7.49 11.08 -7.24
C GLN A 247 6.15 10.42 -7.64
N ILE A 248 5.62 9.52 -6.81
CA ILE A 248 4.29 8.92 -7.00
C ILE A 248 3.21 10.00 -6.85
N ILE A 249 3.22 10.78 -5.77
CA ILE A 249 2.24 11.87 -5.57
C ILE A 249 2.26 12.83 -6.77
N ASN A 250 3.43 13.31 -7.18
CA ASN A 250 3.62 14.27 -8.28
C ASN A 250 3.15 13.72 -9.64
N ASN A 251 3.21 12.39 -9.83
CA ASN A 251 2.67 11.74 -11.01
C ASN A 251 1.13 11.71 -11.03
N TYR A 252 0.48 11.62 -9.86
CA TYR A 252 -0.97 11.40 -9.77
C TYR A 252 -1.80 12.65 -9.54
N ILE A 253 -1.30 13.64 -8.80
CA ILE A 253 -2.05 14.83 -8.44
C ILE A 253 -1.17 16.07 -8.35
N ARG A 254 -1.72 17.20 -8.78
CA ARG A 254 -1.12 18.53 -8.68
C ARG A 254 -2.18 19.56 -8.36
N PHE A 255 -1.98 20.34 -7.31
CA PHE A 255 -2.84 21.48 -6.99
C PHE A 255 -2.37 22.73 -7.74
N VAL A 256 -3.35 23.49 -8.26
CA VAL A 256 -3.12 24.59 -9.19
C VAL A 256 -3.93 25.81 -8.78
N ASP A 257 -3.53 26.99 -9.26
CA ASP A 257 -4.31 28.22 -9.07
C ASP A 257 -5.09 28.52 -10.35
N ALA A 258 -6.38 28.81 -10.19
CA ALA A 258 -7.26 29.14 -11.31
C ALA A 258 -6.79 30.41 -12.02
N ASP A 259 -6.83 30.37 -13.34
CA ASP A 259 -6.47 31.47 -14.22
C ASP A 259 -7.56 31.58 -15.28
N GLU A 260 -8.31 32.68 -15.26
CA GLU A 260 -9.46 32.91 -16.16
C GLU A 260 -9.00 33.08 -17.62
N ASP A 261 -7.76 33.50 -17.83
CA ASP A 261 -7.18 33.73 -19.16
C ASP A 261 -6.53 32.46 -19.76
N ALA A 262 -6.53 31.34 -19.02
CA ALA A 262 -5.88 30.10 -19.43
C ALA A 262 -6.80 28.88 -19.30
N SER A 263 -6.61 27.90 -20.20
CA SER A 263 -7.27 26.61 -20.04
C SER A 263 -6.77 25.91 -18.77
N ARG A 264 -7.65 25.10 -18.17
CA ARG A 264 -7.39 24.42 -16.90
C ARG A 264 -6.10 23.60 -16.88
N GLU A 265 -5.72 23.00 -18.02
CA GLU A 265 -4.48 22.23 -18.16
C GLU A 265 -3.21 23.08 -18.00
N LYS A 266 -3.30 24.37 -18.34
CA LYS A 266 -2.22 25.34 -18.29
C LYS A 266 -2.12 26.08 -16.96
N TRP A 267 -3.06 25.85 -16.04
CA TRP A 267 -3.03 26.46 -14.71
C TRP A 267 -1.72 26.15 -13.98
N LYS A 268 -1.17 27.19 -13.35
CA LYS A 268 0.13 27.14 -12.67
C LYS A 268 -0.01 26.36 -11.37
N THR A 269 1.02 25.59 -11.01
CA THR A 269 1.06 24.87 -9.73
C THR A 269 1.01 25.88 -8.59
N SER A 270 0.15 25.63 -7.60
CA SER A 270 0.06 26.46 -6.40
C SER A 270 1.39 26.52 -5.66
N GLY A 271 1.70 27.66 -5.06
CA GLY A 271 2.97 27.89 -4.35
C GLY A 271 3.23 26.85 -3.26
N PHE A 272 2.26 26.63 -2.36
CA PHE A 272 2.37 25.63 -1.28
C PHE A 272 2.67 24.22 -1.82
N TRP A 273 2.07 23.86 -2.97
CA TRP A 273 2.27 22.54 -3.56
C TRP A 273 3.65 22.37 -4.17
N LYS A 274 4.23 23.45 -4.73
CA LYS A 274 5.63 23.44 -5.18
C LYS A 274 6.60 23.25 -4.02
N VAL A 275 6.34 23.93 -2.90
CA VAL A 275 7.17 23.82 -1.69
C VAL A 275 7.10 22.40 -1.13
N PHE A 276 5.89 21.82 -1.06
CA PHE A 276 5.71 20.44 -0.63
C PHE A 276 6.39 19.42 -1.55
N ILE A 277 6.18 19.49 -2.87
CA ILE A 277 6.78 18.54 -3.82
C ILE A 277 8.30 18.72 -3.95
N GLY A 278 8.80 19.94 -3.79
CA GLY A 278 10.20 20.28 -4.04
C GLY A 278 10.63 20.04 -5.49
N ASP A 279 11.90 19.75 -5.70
CA ASP A 279 12.50 19.45 -7.02
C ASP A 279 12.35 17.98 -7.43
N VAL A 280 11.42 17.25 -6.83
CA VAL A 280 11.21 15.83 -7.09
C VAL A 280 10.62 15.59 -8.47
N GLY A 281 11.19 14.65 -9.21
CA GLY A 281 10.71 14.19 -10.52
C GLY A 281 9.32 13.54 -10.47
N LYS A 282 8.91 12.89 -11.56
CA LYS A 282 7.68 12.10 -11.62
C LYS A 282 8.00 10.64 -11.91
N LEU A 283 7.51 9.73 -11.07
CA LEU A 283 7.65 8.29 -11.30
C LEU A 283 6.41 7.79 -12.05
N SER A 284 6.55 7.63 -13.37
CA SER A 284 5.54 6.93 -14.16
C SER A 284 5.76 5.43 -14.03
N LEU A 285 4.94 4.78 -13.20
CA LEU A 285 4.84 3.31 -13.14
C LEU A 285 4.09 2.86 -14.40
N PHE A 286 4.80 2.83 -15.53
CA PHE A 286 4.27 2.36 -16.80
C PHE A 286 3.81 0.91 -16.64
N MET A 287 2.55 0.65 -16.97
CA MET A 287 2.06 -0.72 -17.12
C MET A 287 2.03 -1.02 -18.60
N GLN A 288 2.68 -2.12 -19.01
CA GLN A 288 2.42 -2.67 -20.33
C GLN A 288 0.93 -3.08 -20.40
N PRO A 289 0.22 -2.73 -21.48
CA PRO A 289 -1.08 -3.32 -21.76
C PRO A 289 -0.97 -4.85 -21.72
N GLU A 290 -1.86 -5.51 -20.99
CA GLU A 290 -1.86 -6.96 -20.86
C GLU A 290 -2.47 -7.58 -22.13
N ASP A 291 -1.62 -8.04 -23.06
CA ASP A 291 -2.03 -8.60 -24.36
C ASP A 291 -2.68 -10.00 -24.26
N GLU A 292 -2.60 -10.66 -23.10
CA GLU A 292 -3.11 -12.02 -22.87
C GLU A 292 -4.41 -12.07 -22.04
N PHE A 293 -5.26 -11.04 -22.15
CA PHE A 293 -6.42 -10.88 -21.26
C PHE A 293 -7.47 -12.02 -21.40
N TYR A 294 -7.67 -12.56 -22.62
CA TYR A 294 -8.54 -13.73 -22.85
C TYR A 294 -7.95 -15.03 -22.28
N GLU A 295 -6.66 -15.28 -22.52
CA GLU A 295 -5.94 -16.45 -22.02
C GLU A 295 -5.99 -16.55 -20.50
N LYS A 296 -5.86 -15.40 -19.81
CA LYS A 296 -6.01 -15.30 -18.36
C LYS A 296 -7.42 -15.68 -17.89
N SER A 297 -8.46 -15.18 -18.58
CA SER A 297 -9.86 -15.52 -18.30
C SER A 297 -10.13 -17.01 -18.52
N ARG A 298 -9.57 -17.60 -19.58
CA ARG A 298 -9.67 -19.05 -19.86
C ARG A 298 -8.97 -19.89 -18.80
N ARG A 299 -7.74 -19.53 -18.41
CA ARG A 299 -7.00 -20.21 -17.33
C ARG A 299 -7.72 -20.10 -15.99
N TRP A 300 -8.32 -18.95 -15.68
CA TRP A 300 -9.14 -18.79 -14.48
C TRP A 300 -10.36 -19.73 -14.51
N LEU A 301 -11.10 -19.76 -15.62
CA LEU A 301 -12.24 -20.66 -15.80
C LEU A 301 -11.83 -22.13 -15.61
N GLN A 302 -10.72 -22.52 -16.25
CA GLN A 302 -10.16 -23.87 -16.19
C GLN A 302 -9.72 -24.25 -14.76
N ASN A 303 -9.01 -23.36 -14.05
CA ASN A 303 -8.39 -23.70 -12.77
C ASN A 303 -9.31 -23.47 -11.57
N SER A 304 -10.26 -22.53 -11.66
CA SER A 304 -11.10 -22.12 -10.53
C SER A 304 -12.54 -22.61 -10.63
N CYS A 305 -13.09 -22.78 -11.84
CA CYS A 305 -14.51 -23.06 -12.03
C CYS A 305 -14.77 -24.45 -12.63
N ALA A 306 -13.83 -25.01 -13.40
CA ALA A 306 -14.01 -26.30 -14.10
C ALA A 306 -14.41 -27.47 -13.20
N PRO A 307 -13.87 -27.65 -11.98
CA PRO A 307 -14.31 -28.74 -11.11
C PRO A 307 -15.78 -28.64 -10.72
N THR A 308 -16.26 -27.45 -10.38
CA THR A 308 -17.66 -27.19 -10.04
C THR A 308 -18.56 -27.35 -11.26
N MET A 309 -18.16 -26.81 -12.42
CA MET A 309 -18.91 -26.99 -13.66
C MET A 309 -19.01 -28.48 -14.04
N LYS A 310 -17.92 -29.25 -13.88
CA LYS A 310 -17.95 -30.70 -14.11
C LYS A 310 -18.94 -31.39 -13.18
N MET A 311 -18.95 -31.05 -11.88
CA MET A 311 -19.91 -31.61 -10.93
C MET A 311 -21.37 -31.36 -11.35
N VAL A 312 -21.71 -30.13 -11.78
CA VAL A 312 -23.06 -29.80 -12.26
C VAL A 312 -23.37 -30.55 -13.56
N LEU A 313 -22.42 -30.63 -14.50
CA LEU A 313 -22.59 -31.36 -15.76
C LEU A 313 -22.91 -32.84 -15.55
N GLU A 314 -22.20 -33.51 -14.62
CA GLU A 314 -22.45 -34.91 -14.29
C GLU A 314 -23.82 -35.08 -13.62
N ALA A 315 -24.23 -34.12 -12.76
CA ALA A 315 -25.56 -34.13 -12.15
C ALA A 315 -26.68 -33.93 -13.19
N ASP A 316 -26.49 -33.02 -14.15
CA ASP A 316 -27.41 -32.77 -15.26
C ASP A 316 -27.66 -34.05 -16.07
N GLN A 317 -26.59 -34.79 -16.40
CA GLN A 317 -26.70 -36.05 -17.15
C GLN A 317 -27.49 -37.12 -16.42
N VAL A 318 -27.26 -37.28 -15.11
CA VAL A 318 -27.97 -38.29 -14.29
C VAL A 318 -29.42 -37.90 -14.06
N LEU A 319 -29.71 -36.62 -13.87
CA LEU A 319 -31.04 -36.10 -13.53
C LEU A 319 -31.90 -35.75 -14.75
N GLY A 320 -31.34 -35.83 -15.97
CA GLY A 320 -32.02 -35.42 -17.20
C GLY A 320 -32.29 -33.91 -17.26
N ARG A 321 -31.37 -33.10 -16.72
CA ARG A 321 -31.44 -31.63 -16.69
C ARG A 321 -30.40 -31.01 -17.62
N GLN A 322 -30.48 -29.69 -17.78
CA GLN A 322 -29.55 -28.90 -18.59
C GLN A 322 -29.12 -27.63 -17.85
N ASP A 323 -29.10 -27.67 -16.51
CA ASP A 323 -28.93 -26.50 -15.65
C ASP A 323 -27.62 -25.75 -15.98
N LEU A 324 -26.51 -26.47 -16.20
CA LEU A 324 -25.23 -25.85 -16.56
C LEU A 324 -25.27 -25.14 -17.91
N SER A 325 -25.92 -25.76 -18.91
CA SER A 325 -26.06 -25.17 -20.25
C SER A 325 -26.91 -23.91 -20.18
N ASP A 326 -28.04 -23.98 -19.48
CA ASP A 326 -28.95 -22.84 -19.31
C ASP A 326 -28.27 -21.69 -18.57
N MET A 327 -27.46 -21.97 -17.56
CA MET A 327 -26.67 -20.93 -16.87
C MET A 327 -25.71 -20.20 -17.81
N VAL A 328 -25.04 -20.92 -18.71
CA VAL A 328 -24.08 -20.32 -19.66
C VAL A 328 -24.82 -19.53 -20.75
N VAL A 329 -25.91 -20.06 -21.30
CA VAL A 329 -26.69 -19.41 -22.37
C VAL A 329 -27.37 -18.12 -21.88
N ASN A 330 -27.88 -18.12 -20.65
CA ASN A 330 -28.60 -16.98 -20.09
C ASN A 330 -27.67 -15.96 -19.38
N ALA A 331 -26.36 -16.21 -19.34
CA ALA A 331 -25.42 -15.28 -18.73
C ALA A 331 -25.19 -14.07 -19.66
N GLU A 332 -25.45 -12.87 -19.15
CA GLU A 332 -25.11 -11.63 -19.85
C GLU A 332 -23.61 -11.34 -19.73
N LEU A 333 -22.98 -11.03 -20.85
CA LEU A 333 -21.60 -10.53 -20.86
C LEU A 333 -21.61 -9.09 -20.35
N SER A 334 -20.65 -8.75 -19.50
CA SER A 334 -20.37 -7.35 -19.17
C SER A 334 -19.76 -6.62 -20.38
N ASP A 335 -19.90 -5.29 -20.46
CA ASP A 335 -19.26 -4.44 -21.49
C ASP A 335 -17.77 -4.77 -21.69
N LYS A 336 -17.09 -5.14 -20.60
CA LYS A 336 -15.69 -5.53 -20.62
C LYS A 336 -15.46 -6.87 -21.31
N GLN A 337 -16.33 -7.86 -21.09
CA GLN A 337 -16.26 -9.18 -21.72
C GLN A 337 -16.65 -9.13 -23.20
N GLU A 338 -17.65 -8.33 -23.56
CA GLU A 338 -18.02 -8.09 -24.96
C GLU A 338 -16.86 -7.47 -25.72
N LYS A 339 -16.29 -6.38 -25.20
CA LYS A 339 -15.14 -5.72 -25.83
C LYS A 339 -13.91 -6.63 -25.94
N MET A 340 -13.71 -7.53 -24.97
CA MET A 340 -12.64 -8.53 -25.03
C MET A 340 -12.88 -9.54 -26.15
N LEU A 341 -14.13 -9.96 -26.36
CA LEU A 341 -14.51 -10.87 -27.43
C LEU A 341 -14.34 -10.21 -28.80
N ASP A 342 -14.76 -8.95 -28.94
CA ASP A 342 -14.56 -8.16 -30.17
C ASP A 342 -13.08 -8.07 -30.54
N VAL A 343 -12.20 -7.77 -29.56
CA VAL A 343 -10.75 -7.72 -29.78
C VAL A 343 -10.20 -9.11 -30.13
N LEU A 344 -10.64 -10.19 -29.48
CA LEU A 344 -10.16 -11.53 -29.79
C LEU A 344 -10.55 -11.98 -31.22
N LEU A 345 -11.74 -11.56 -31.68
CA LEU A 345 -12.31 -11.96 -32.96
C LEU A 345 -11.93 -11.03 -34.12
N ALA A 346 -11.52 -9.80 -33.84
CA ALA A 346 -11.12 -8.84 -34.86
C ALA A 346 -9.81 -9.25 -35.53
N SER A 347 -9.74 -9.05 -36.86
CA SER A 347 -8.50 -9.30 -37.59
C SER A 347 -7.51 -8.15 -37.33
N PRO A 348 -6.19 -8.40 -37.36
CA PRO A 348 -5.20 -7.33 -37.23
C PRO A 348 -5.39 -6.18 -38.23
N GLN A 349 -5.98 -6.47 -39.40
CA GLN A 349 -6.31 -5.47 -40.41
C GLN A 349 -7.44 -4.52 -39.99
N ASP A 350 -8.38 -4.99 -39.17
CA ASP A 350 -9.51 -4.17 -38.67
C ASP A 350 -9.10 -3.28 -37.48
N MET A 351 -7.92 -3.52 -36.91
CA MET A 351 -7.43 -2.88 -35.68
C MET A 351 -6.40 -1.76 -35.92
N VAL A 352 -5.93 -1.59 -37.14
CA VAL A 352 -4.86 -0.64 -37.49
C VAL A 352 -5.43 0.44 -38.41
N CYS A 353 -5.13 1.69 -38.11
CA CYS A 353 -5.57 2.86 -38.86
C CYS A 353 -4.76 3.05 -40.16
#